data_AF-A0A9W7ID62-F1
#
_entry.id   AF-A0A9W7ID62-F1
#
_cell.length_a   1.000
_cell.length_b   1.000
_cell.length_c   1.000
_cell.angle_alpha   90.00
_cell.angle_beta   90.00
_cell.angle_gamma   90.00
#
_symmetry.space_group_name_H-M   'P 1'
#
loop_
_entity.id
_entity.type
_entity.pdbx_description
1 polymer ?
#
loop_
_entity_poly.entity_id
_entity_poly.type
_entity_poly.pdbx_seq_one_letter_code
_entity_poly.pdbx_strand_id
1 'polypeptide(L)'
;MEVTIKGSTIVRPAQETPKGSLWCSNLDILTTYHLPLVYYYKPNGCSDFFDTERLKESLSKILVSFYPIAGRLGYDKNGRLEISCNAQGVLFVEAETTSIMDPLIADFSENSRLSVSSRGRLLWRDIFLSTSCTAGN
;
A
#
# COMPACT_ATOMS: atom_id res chain seq x y z
N MET A 1 12.37 15.97 7.77
CA MET A 1 12.48 14.53 7.46
C MET A 1 12.52 14.40 5.96
N GLU A 2 13.60 13.87 5.41
CA GLU A 2 13.79 13.73 3.97
C GLU A 2 13.36 12.33 3.53
N VAL A 3 12.47 12.24 2.55
CA VAL A 3 12.00 10.98 1.97
C VAL A 3 12.23 11.05 0.47
N THR A 4 12.94 10.05 -0.06
CA THR A 4 13.31 9.97 -1.48
C THR A 4 12.59 8.79 -2.11
N ILE A 5 11.87 9.03 -3.20
CA ILE A 5 11.19 7.95 -3.94
C ILE A 5 12.25 7.18 -4.75
N LYS A 6 12.38 5.89 -4.49
CA LYS A 6 13.25 4.96 -5.21
C LYS A 6 12.67 4.59 -6.58
N GLY A 7 11.35 4.36 -6.62
CA GLY A 7 10.68 3.96 -7.84
C GLY A 7 9.17 3.81 -7.66
N SER A 8 8.48 3.76 -8.78
CA SER A 8 7.06 3.43 -8.85
C SER A 8 6.83 2.35 -9.92
N THR A 9 5.93 1.42 -9.64
CA THR A 9 5.63 0.28 -10.50
C THR A 9 4.14 0.02 -10.47
N ILE A 10 3.52 -0.37 -11.58
CA ILE A 10 2.11 -0.81 -11.55
C ILE A 10 2.11 -2.34 -11.42
N VAL A 11 1.55 -2.85 -10.34
CA VAL A 11 1.41 -4.29 -10.09
C VAL A 11 0.06 -4.76 -10.62
N ARG A 12 0.10 -5.66 -11.58
CA ARG A 12 -1.09 -6.27 -12.20
C ARG A 12 -1.40 -7.62 -11.56
N PRO A 13 -2.65 -8.11 -11.69
CA PRO A 13 -2.99 -9.47 -11.26
C PRO A 13 -2.11 -10.51 -11.95
N ALA A 14 -1.73 -11.56 -11.22
CA ALA A 14 -0.86 -12.62 -11.74
C ALA A 14 -1.53 -13.50 -12.79
N GLN A 15 -2.86 -13.51 -12.82
CA GLN A 15 -3.68 -14.33 -13.70
C GLN A 15 -4.82 -13.48 -14.29
N GLU A 16 -5.44 -13.98 -15.35
CA GLU A 16 -6.60 -13.31 -15.93
C GLU A 16 -7.77 -13.31 -14.93
N THR A 17 -8.32 -12.13 -14.69
CA THR A 17 -9.44 -11.92 -13.78
C THR A 17 -10.73 -11.71 -14.55
N PRO A 18 -11.91 -11.99 -13.94
CA PRO A 18 -13.19 -11.66 -14.55
C PRO A 18 -13.25 -10.19 -14.99
N LYS A 19 -13.54 -9.97 -16.27
CA LYS A 19 -13.71 -8.64 -16.86
C LYS A 19 -15.19 -8.28 -16.82
N GLY A 20 -15.49 -7.07 -16.38
CA GLY A 20 -16.85 -6.58 -16.29
C GLY A 20 -16.95 -5.32 -15.46
N SER A 21 -18.16 -4.82 -15.26
CA SER A 21 -18.43 -3.78 -14.28
C SER A 21 -19.09 -4.37 -13.03
N LEU A 22 -18.68 -3.85 -11.87
CA LEU A 22 -19.22 -4.23 -10.58
C LEU A 22 -20.06 -3.07 -10.06
N TRP A 23 -21.33 -3.36 -9.79
CA TRP A 23 -22.30 -2.38 -9.34
C TRP A 23 -22.01 -1.96 -7.89
N CYS A 24 -21.92 -0.66 -7.65
CA CYS A 24 -21.70 -0.10 -6.32
C CYS A 24 -23.05 0.13 -5.60
N SER A 25 -23.15 -0.35 -4.36
CA SER A 25 -24.31 -0.09 -3.51
C SER A 25 -24.39 1.39 -3.11
N ASN A 26 -25.52 1.82 -2.55
CA ASN A 26 -25.65 3.21 -2.11
C ASN A 26 -24.63 3.56 -1.01
N LEU A 27 -24.21 2.59 -0.19
CA LEU A 27 -23.21 2.81 0.85
C LEU A 27 -21.81 3.01 0.26
N ASP A 28 -21.47 2.26 -0.79
CA ASP A 28 -20.16 2.37 -1.45
C ASP A 28 -19.99 3.72 -2.15
N ILE A 29 -21.10 4.35 -2.59
CA ILE A 29 -21.09 5.66 -3.25
C ILE A 29 -20.91 6.81 -2.23
N LEU A 30 -21.17 6.58 -0.94
CA LEU A 30 -21.03 7.63 0.09
C LEU A 30 -19.56 8.07 0.27
N THR A 31 -18.61 7.19 -0.03
CA THR A 31 -17.17 7.46 0.17
C THR A 31 -16.37 7.09 -1.06
N THR A 32 -15.92 8.11 -1.80
CA THR A 32 -15.10 7.94 -3.02
C THR A 32 -13.63 8.32 -2.82
N TYR A 33 -13.22 8.58 -1.57
CA TYR A 33 -11.86 9.00 -1.24
C TYR A 33 -11.03 7.82 -0.71
N HIS A 34 -9.73 7.85 -0.99
CA HIS A 34 -8.79 6.91 -0.42
C HIS A 34 -8.57 7.19 1.07
N LEU A 35 -8.72 6.17 1.91
CA LEU A 35 -8.38 6.25 3.34
C LEU A 35 -6.86 6.15 3.48
N PRO A 36 -6.17 7.22 3.97
CA PRO A 36 -4.74 7.15 4.20
C PRO A 36 -4.47 6.32 5.46
N LEU A 37 -3.83 5.15 5.29
CA LEU A 37 -3.46 4.28 6.40
C LEU A 37 -1.96 3.98 6.34
N VAL A 38 -1.30 4.04 7.50
CA VAL A 38 0.14 3.87 7.65
C VAL A 38 0.40 2.72 8.61
N TYR A 39 1.17 1.74 8.16
CA TYR A 39 1.64 0.64 9.00
C TYR A 39 3.13 0.79 9.27
N TYR A 40 3.50 0.51 10.52
CA TYR A 40 4.88 0.55 10.97
C TYR A 40 5.35 -0.86 11.35
N TYR A 41 6.53 -1.25 10.86
CA TYR A 41 7.15 -2.53 11.16
C TYR A 41 8.60 -2.34 11.60
N LYS A 42 8.96 -2.97 12.72
CA LYS A 42 10.32 -2.95 13.25
C LYS A 42 11.21 -3.96 12.50
N PRO A 43 12.42 -3.58 12.06
CA PRO A 43 13.35 -4.51 11.45
C PRO A 43 13.72 -5.63 12.42
N ASN A 44 13.65 -6.86 11.93
CA ASN A 44 13.97 -8.07 12.70
C ASN A 44 15.45 -8.52 12.54
N GLY A 45 16.27 -7.73 11.85
CA GLY A 45 17.68 -8.03 11.59
C GLY A 45 17.94 -8.99 10.44
N CYS A 46 16.90 -9.49 9.76
CA CYS A 46 17.06 -10.30 8.55
C CYS A 46 17.40 -9.43 7.34
N SER A 47 18.24 -9.94 6.44
CA SER A 47 18.54 -9.31 5.14
C SER A 47 17.29 -9.13 4.27
N ASP A 48 16.34 -10.06 4.39
CA ASP A 48 15.14 -10.14 3.57
C ASP A 48 13.96 -9.39 4.21
N PHE A 49 14.25 -8.53 5.20
CA PHE A 49 13.24 -7.74 5.88
C PHE A 49 12.61 -6.74 4.90
N PHE A 50 11.39 -7.08 4.47
CA PHE A 50 10.70 -6.44 3.37
C PHE A 50 11.56 -6.48 2.09
N ASP A 51 11.39 -7.57 1.35
CA ASP A 51 11.85 -7.67 -0.03
C ASP A 51 10.75 -7.13 -0.96
N THR A 52 11.07 -6.06 -1.70
CA THR A 52 10.11 -5.37 -2.58
C THR A 52 9.60 -6.26 -3.69
N GLU A 53 10.45 -7.13 -4.25
CA GLU A 53 10.08 -8.03 -5.34
C GLU A 53 9.07 -9.06 -4.84
N ARG A 54 9.36 -9.68 -3.69
CA ARG A 54 8.46 -10.64 -3.05
C ARG A 54 7.12 -10.01 -2.64
N LEU A 55 7.14 -8.75 -2.21
CA LEU A 55 5.91 -8.00 -1.92
C LEU A 55 5.09 -7.75 -3.19
N LYS A 56 5.71 -7.32 -4.29
CA LYS A 56 5.03 -7.14 -5.59
C LYS A 56 4.44 -8.46 -6.10
N GLU A 57 5.16 -9.57 -5.99
CA GLU A 57 4.67 -10.90 -6.38
C GLU A 57 3.47 -11.35 -5.54
N SER A 58 3.56 -11.20 -4.22
CA SER A 58 2.45 -11.57 -3.33
C SER A 58 1.21 -10.71 -3.56
N LEU A 59 1.40 -9.40 -3.79
CA LEU A 59 0.32 -8.48 -4.17
C LEU A 59 -0.33 -8.90 -5.49
N SER A 60 0.48 -9.21 -6.51
CA SER A 60 0.00 -9.70 -7.81
C SER A 60 -0.88 -10.95 -7.69
N LYS A 61 -0.53 -11.88 -6.80
CA LYS A 61 -1.32 -13.09 -6.52
C LYS A 61 -2.65 -12.77 -5.82
N ILE A 62 -2.65 -11.86 -4.83
CA ILE A 62 -3.87 -11.48 -4.09
C ILE A 62 -4.86 -10.73 -4.99
N LEU A 63 -4.36 -9.91 -5.92
CA LEU A 63 -5.20 -9.19 -6.87
C LEU A 63 -6.03 -10.09 -7.79
N VAL A 64 -5.73 -11.40 -7.88
CA VAL A 64 -6.59 -12.36 -8.58
C VAL A 64 -7.91 -12.56 -7.83
N SER A 65 -7.84 -12.80 -6.52
CA SER A 65 -9.02 -12.95 -5.67
C SER A 65 -9.74 -11.62 -5.42
N PHE A 66 -8.97 -10.53 -5.29
CA PHE A 66 -9.47 -9.17 -5.07
C PHE A 66 -9.39 -8.31 -6.34
N TYR A 67 -9.86 -8.87 -7.45
CA TYR A 67 -9.81 -8.23 -8.77
C TYR A 67 -10.44 -6.82 -8.86
N PRO A 68 -11.49 -6.43 -8.09
CA PRO A 68 -12.05 -5.08 -8.20
C PRO A 68 -11.04 -3.99 -7.80
N ILE A 69 -10.07 -4.31 -6.93
CA ILE A 69 -9.03 -3.37 -6.47
C ILE A 69 -8.07 -3.03 -7.63
N ALA A 70 -7.84 -3.95 -8.56
CA ALA A 70 -7.03 -3.71 -9.76
C ALA A 70 -7.80 -2.98 -10.88
N GLY A 71 -9.07 -2.61 -10.65
CA GLY A 71 -9.93 -1.93 -11.59
C GLY A 71 -9.82 -0.40 -11.56
N ARG A 72 -10.79 0.27 -12.18
CA ARG A 72 -10.94 1.73 -12.15
C ARG A 72 -12.38 2.12 -11.87
N LEU A 73 -12.58 3.29 -11.27
CA LEU A 73 -13.92 3.86 -11.17
C LEU A 73 -14.42 4.28 -12.55
N GLY A 74 -15.66 3.94 -12.84
CA GLY A 74 -16.37 4.28 -14.07
C GLY A 74 -17.82 4.65 -13.78
N TYR A 75 -18.58 4.87 -14.84
CA TYR A 75 -19.99 5.19 -14.77
C TYR A 75 -20.77 4.29 -15.73
N ASP A 76 -21.87 3.74 -15.25
CA ASP A 76 -22.84 3.01 -16.08
C ASP A 76 -23.59 3.99 -17.01
N LYS A 77 -24.34 3.47 -17.98
CA LYS A 77 -25.25 4.21 -18.88
C LYS A 77 -26.26 5.09 -18.14
N ASN A 78 -26.58 4.76 -16.89
CA ASN A 78 -27.47 5.54 -16.04
C ASN A 78 -26.75 6.65 -15.23
N GLY A 79 -25.45 6.84 -15.44
CA GLY A 79 -24.63 7.82 -14.70
C GLY A 79 -24.30 7.41 -13.27
N ARG A 80 -24.56 6.17 -12.89
CA ARG A 80 -24.25 5.63 -11.56
C ARG A 80 -22.79 5.15 -11.52
N LEU A 81 -22.10 5.42 -10.40
CA LEU A 81 -20.74 4.97 -10.17
C LEU A 81 -20.67 3.44 -10.14
N GLU A 82 -19.70 2.87 -10.85
CA GLU A 82 -19.40 1.44 -10.89
C GLU A 82 -17.88 1.21 -10.90
N ILE A 83 -17.45 0.00 -10.58
CA ILE A 83 -16.04 -0.41 -10.68
C ILE A 83 -15.85 -1.17 -11.98
N SER A 84 -15.10 -0.59 -12.91
CA SER A 84 -14.66 -1.26 -14.14
C SER A 84 -13.48 -2.18 -13.81
N CYS A 85 -13.73 -3.49 -13.84
CA CYS A 85 -12.75 -4.54 -13.58
C CYS A 85 -11.92 -4.80 -14.84
N ASN A 86 -10.95 -3.92 -15.10
CA ASN A 86 -10.12 -3.92 -16.31
C ASN A 86 -8.68 -4.43 -16.09
N ALA A 87 -8.37 -4.94 -14.90
CA ALA A 87 -7.05 -5.48 -14.52
C ALA A 87 -5.87 -4.52 -14.82
N GLN A 88 -6.11 -3.20 -14.80
CA GLN A 88 -5.03 -2.21 -15.00
C GLN A 88 -3.97 -2.25 -13.89
N GLY A 89 -4.33 -2.81 -12.73
CA GLY A 89 -3.42 -3.00 -11.61
C GLY A 89 -3.43 -1.84 -10.63
N VAL A 90 -2.64 -1.99 -9.58
CA VAL A 90 -2.46 -1.03 -8.50
C VAL A 90 -1.08 -0.39 -8.61
N LEU A 91 -0.96 0.86 -8.20
CA LEU A 91 0.35 1.48 -8.05
C LEU A 91 1.14 0.70 -6.98
N PHE A 92 2.48 0.68 -7.07
CA PHE A 92 3.46 0.22 -6.07
C PHE A 92 4.59 1.25 -5.97
N VAL A 93 4.75 1.98 -4.87
CA VAL A 93 5.77 3.02 -4.69
C VAL A 93 6.75 2.61 -3.61
N GLU A 94 8.03 2.71 -3.94
CA GLU A 94 9.14 2.49 -3.03
C GLU A 94 9.80 3.82 -2.72
N ALA A 95 10.09 4.05 -1.45
CA ALA A 95 10.79 5.23 -0.98
C ALA A 95 11.75 4.86 0.16
N GLU A 96 12.75 5.70 0.34
CA GLU A 96 13.74 5.55 1.39
C GLU A 96 13.88 6.84 2.19
N THR A 97 14.34 6.69 3.42
CA THR A 97 14.68 7.82 4.27
C THR A 97 15.88 7.45 5.13
N THR A 98 16.77 8.41 5.34
CA THR A 98 17.90 8.32 6.26
C THR A 98 17.51 8.70 7.69
N SER A 99 16.28 9.18 7.89
CA SER A 99 15.82 9.65 9.19
C SER A 99 15.57 8.48 10.16
N ILE A 100 15.87 8.69 11.44
CA ILE A 100 15.52 7.76 12.51
C ILE A 100 14.05 7.98 12.82
N MET A 101 13.24 6.98 12.49
CA MET A 101 11.77 7.09 12.49
C MET A 101 11.16 6.75 13.85
N ASP A 102 12.04 6.45 14.79
CA ASP A 102 11.75 6.01 16.13
C ASP A 102 11.16 7.03 17.10
N PRO A 103 11.80 8.19 17.30
CA PRO A 103 11.24 9.23 18.15
C PRO A 103 9.88 9.71 17.63
N LEU A 104 9.64 9.61 16.31
CA LEU A 104 8.35 9.95 15.71
C LEU A 104 7.24 8.99 16.16
N ILE A 105 7.55 7.69 16.30
CA ILE A 105 6.56 6.67 16.70
C ILE A 105 6.31 6.70 18.20
N ALA A 106 7.32 7.03 19.01
CA ALA A 106 7.13 7.28 20.43
C ALA A 106 6.05 8.37 20.67
N ASP A 107 6.11 9.47 19.92
CA ASP A 107 5.09 10.55 19.94
C ASP A 107 3.69 10.06 19.50
N PHE A 108 3.61 9.17 18.50
CA PHE A 108 2.33 8.57 18.10
C PHE A 108 1.76 7.62 19.17
N SER A 109 2.61 6.94 19.93
CA SER A 109 2.23 6.00 21.00
C SER A 109 1.83 6.67 22.32
N GLU A 110 2.24 7.92 22.56
CA GLU A 110 1.79 8.65 23.77
C GLU A 110 0.35 9.16 23.63
N ASN A 111 -0.08 9.52 22.41
CA ASN A 111 -1.47 9.95 22.14
C ASN A 111 -2.43 8.82 21.75
N SER A 112 -1.91 7.62 21.55
CA SER A 112 -2.70 6.40 21.43
C SER A 112 -2.15 5.40 22.43
N ARG A 113 -2.83 5.20 23.57
CA ARG A 113 -2.45 4.31 24.69
C ARG A 113 -2.16 2.86 24.26
N LEU A 114 -1.08 2.64 23.53
CA LEU A 114 -0.51 1.38 23.12
C LEU A 114 1.00 1.61 23.10
N SER A 115 1.59 1.45 24.28
CA SER A 115 3.01 1.56 24.53
C SER A 115 3.79 0.56 23.68
N VAL A 116 4.61 1.02 22.74
CA VAL A 116 5.72 0.20 22.23
C VAL A 116 6.92 1.09 21.92
N SER A 117 7.99 0.80 22.65
CA SER A 117 9.32 1.39 22.53
C SER A 117 10.03 1.00 21.21
N SER A 118 10.67 1.98 20.58
CA SER A 118 11.93 1.90 19.81
C SER A 118 11.99 1.45 18.31
N ARG A 119 13.14 1.78 17.68
CA ARG A 119 13.46 2.20 16.28
C ARG A 119 12.74 1.59 15.09
N GLY A 120 12.07 2.42 14.26
CA GLY A 120 11.90 2.11 12.84
C GLY A 120 10.92 2.96 12.01
N ARG A 121 10.80 2.56 10.73
CA ARG A 121 10.43 3.30 9.51
C ARG A 121 8.95 3.33 9.13
N LEU A 122 8.45 4.54 8.83
CA LEU A 122 7.06 4.88 8.45
C LEU A 122 6.82 4.77 6.94
N LEU A 123 5.55 4.57 6.61
CA LEU A 123 5.07 4.15 5.31
C LEU A 123 3.98 5.12 4.81
N TRP A 124 4.27 6.04 3.89
CA TRP A 124 3.28 7.02 3.42
C TRP A 124 2.79 6.74 1.99
N ARG A 125 1.45 6.73 1.90
CA ARG A 125 0.55 6.82 0.75
C ARG A 125 0.74 5.85 -0.40
N ASP A 126 -0.23 4.94 -0.46
CA ASP A 126 -0.32 3.77 -1.31
C ASP A 126 1.00 2.98 -1.23
N ILE A 127 0.92 1.72 -0.77
CA ILE A 127 1.94 0.69 -1.00
C ILE A 127 2.99 0.50 0.09
N PHE A 128 3.13 -0.78 0.46
CA PHE A 128 4.16 -1.37 1.30
C PHE A 128 5.56 -0.77 1.09
N LEU A 129 6.03 0.06 2.01
CA LEU A 129 7.43 0.44 2.16
C LEU A 129 8.22 -0.66 2.85
N SER A 130 9.38 -0.86 2.27
CA SER A 130 10.18 -2.05 2.36
C SER A 130 11.61 -1.57 2.39
N THR A 131 12.09 -1.27 3.58
CA THR A 131 13.33 -0.52 3.76
C THR A 131 14.43 -1.46 4.26
N SER A 132 15.41 -1.77 3.42
CA SER A 132 16.66 -2.40 3.84
C SER A 132 17.58 -1.34 4.46
N CYS A 133 18.27 -1.67 5.55
CA CYS A 133 19.33 -0.84 6.13
C CYS A 133 20.67 -1.45 5.68
N THR A 134 21.41 -0.77 4.80
CA THR A 134 22.84 -1.08 4.61
C THR A 134 23.61 -0.52 5.80
N ALA A 135 24.25 -1.41 6.56
CA ALA A 135 25.22 -1.05 7.58
C ALA A 135 26.46 -0.44 6.90
N GLY A 136 26.71 0.84 7.13
CA GLY A 136 27.98 1.49 6.80
C GLY A 136 28.94 1.39 7.98
N ASN A 137 30.18 0.98 7.71
CA ASN A 137 31.33 0.99 8.63
C ASN A 137 31.65 2.40 9.15
#